data_AF-X8JBE4-F1
#
_entry.id   AF-X8JBE4-F1
#
_cell.length_a   1.000
_cell.length_b   1.000
_cell.length_c   1.000
_cell.angle_alpha   90.00
_cell.angle_beta   90.00
_cell.angle_gamma   90.00
#
_symmetry.space_group_name_H-M   'P 1'
#
loop_
_entity.id
_entity.type
_entity.pdbx_description
1 polymer ?
#
loop_
_entity_poly.entity_id
_entity_poly.type
_entity_poly.pdbx_seq_one_letter_code
_entity_poly.pdbx_strand_id
1 'polypeptide(L)'
;MLSSVLTLAAGVAWFAAPALATSCVAFDSNFVLYAFGVNGRDLSFGAQDGWLNSPKGTPVPTTGGRPPFDGPNTQCFTSEYFNTIYFLNADNAQPTAIHIFDATTQTWSTQASTMPDGLDPTSLVAILDHDTNVFFAMSKGNIYSVEMLERKAATPEAVAWGVSNPPNFDASNYKPVMALAQNHIHFLDTDAGEGNARIFVIHFAYWQPEVQYYAAGNGLGTFPKKHGQVASLFTGDTQAQKKWAFIPDDLSGTYISDINSNTTTVFPGPPASAGFATNPSGLMGRVAASPGALVYMSPANEMHFIGLDQNNIVASVVNPWAKIVSPELVAAAAADPVSTGSNSTASATGSSTGMVSSRTPSATGTGAASSSTGSSTNGAVARNFAGASVVAALVGFQAWLMF
;
A
#
# COMPACT_ATOMS: atom_id res chain seq x y z
N MET A 1 58.71 34.03 1.92
CA MET A 1 57.46 33.61 2.57
C MET A 1 56.37 33.56 1.51
N LEU A 2 56.07 32.38 0.97
CA LEU A 2 54.87 32.15 0.16
C LEU A 2 54.17 30.95 0.81
N SER A 3 53.01 31.20 1.39
CA SER A 3 52.17 30.19 2.02
C SER A 3 51.17 29.69 0.97
N SER A 4 51.32 28.44 0.54
CA SER A 4 50.40 27.77 -0.38
C SER A 4 49.25 27.18 0.43
N VAL A 5 48.05 27.75 0.29
CA VAL A 5 46.81 27.18 0.84
C VAL A 5 46.30 26.13 -0.15
N LEU A 6 46.29 24.87 0.29
CA LEU A 6 45.71 23.74 -0.43
C LEU A 6 44.21 23.67 -0.08
N THR A 7 43.33 24.00 -1.02
CA THR A 7 41.88 23.88 -0.83
C THR A 7 41.46 22.43 -1.05
N LEU A 8 41.15 21.72 0.03
CA LEU A 8 40.61 20.36 0.00
C LEU A 8 39.12 20.43 -0.40
N ALA A 9 38.78 20.02 -1.62
CA ALA A 9 37.40 19.86 -2.05
C ALA A 9 36.81 18.60 -1.37
N ALA A 10 36.07 18.80 -0.27
CA ALA A 10 35.25 17.75 0.31
C ALA A 10 34.04 17.52 -0.60
N GLY A 11 34.05 16.43 -1.37
CA GLY A 11 32.89 15.96 -2.09
C GLY A 11 31.81 15.53 -1.10
N VAL A 12 30.73 16.30 -1.04
CA VAL A 12 29.52 15.91 -0.31
C VAL A 12 28.86 14.81 -1.13
N ALA A 13 29.10 13.55 -0.76
CA ALA A 13 28.24 12.46 -1.18
C ALA A 13 26.87 12.70 -0.55
N TRP A 14 25.91 13.13 -1.36
CA TRP A 14 24.51 13.10 -0.98
C TRP A 14 24.11 11.64 -0.81
N PHE A 15 24.18 11.14 0.42
CA PHE A 15 23.43 9.95 0.79
C PHE A 15 21.96 10.33 0.70
N ALA A 16 21.32 9.99 -0.42
CA ALA A 16 19.87 9.88 -0.43
C ALA A 16 19.52 8.87 0.68
N ALA A 17 18.87 9.34 1.74
CA ALA A 17 18.28 8.41 2.70
C ALA A 17 17.41 7.45 1.88
N PRO A 18 17.51 6.12 2.09
CA PRO A 18 16.61 5.21 1.42
C PRO A 18 15.18 5.65 1.75
N ALA A 19 14.42 6.03 0.73
CA ALA A 19 12.99 6.22 0.88
C ALA A 19 12.46 4.88 1.39
N LEU A 20 11.80 4.89 2.55
CA LEU A 20 11.22 3.69 3.14
C LEU A 20 10.21 3.15 2.13
N ALA A 21 10.44 1.94 1.64
CA ALA A 21 9.48 1.29 0.78
C ALA A 21 8.17 1.12 1.57
N THR A 22 7.06 1.66 1.07
CA THR A 22 5.73 1.43 1.65
C THR A 22 5.22 0.09 1.16
N SER A 23 5.62 -0.95 1.88
CA SER A 23 5.22 -2.32 1.59
C SER A 23 3.70 -2.47 1.64
N CYS A 24 3.20 -3.47 0.91
CA CYS A 24 1.78 -3.80 0.93
C CYS A 24 1.57 -5.30 1.13
N VAL A 25 0.44 -5.66 1.75
CA VAL A 25 0.04 -7.05 1.99
C VAL A 25 -1.32 -7.28 1.35
N ALA A 26 -1.48 -8.36 0.60
CA ALA A 26 -2.71 -8.69 -0.10
C ALA A 26 -2.84 -10.20 -0.29
N PHE A 27 -4.06 -10.64 -0.59
CA PHE A 27 -4.34 -12.00 -1.05
C PHE A 27 -4.61 -12.01 -2.55
N ASP A 28 -4.35 -13.12 -3.23
CA ASP A 28 -4.99 -13.38 -4.53
C ASP A 28 -6.38 -14.03 -4.33
N SER A 29 -7.06 -14.38 -5.41
CA SER A 29 -8.37 -15.03 -5.34
C SER A 29 -8.34 -16.47 -4.82
N ASN A 30 -7.16 -17.10 -4.80
CA ASN A 30 -6.96 -18.41 -4.17
C ASN A 30 -6.58 -18.28 -2.69
N PHE A 31 -6.59 -17.04 -2.16
CA PHE A 31 -6.17 -16.69 -0.82
C PHE A 31 -4.73 -17.12 -0.48
N VAL A 32 -3.86 -17.06 -1.48
CA VAL A 32 -2.41 -17.06 -1.30
C VAL A 32 -2.00 -15.68 -0.78
N LEU A 33 -1.25 -15.65 0.32
CA LEU A 33 -0.76 -14.41 0.92
C LEU A 33 0.48 -13.89 0.18
N TYR A 34 0.46 -12.59 -0.14
CA TYR A 34 1.58 -11.87 -0.73
C TYR A 34 1.98 -10.68 0.13
N ALA A 35 3.29 -10.42 0.21
CA ALA A 35 3.86 -9.17 0.67
C ALA A 35 4.71 -8.54 -0.44
N PHE A 36 4.40 -7.30 -0.79
CA PHE A 36 5.03 -6.57 -1.87
C PHE A 36 5.90 -5.43 -1.32
N GLY A 37 7.00 -5.14 -1.98
CA GLY A 37 7.89 -4.03 -1.63
C GLY A 37 8.74 -4.25 -0.36
N VAL A 38 8.67 -5.41 0.29
CA VAL A 38 9.43 -5.71 1.52
C VAL A 38 10.93 -5.75 1.22
N ASN A 39 11.67 -4.75 1.66
CA ASN A 39 13.07 -4.51 1.29
C ASN A 39 13.31 -4.58 -0.23
N GLY A 40 12.38 -4.00 -1.02
CA GLY A 40 12.45 -4.02 -2.47
C GLY A 40 12.17 -5.39 -3.12
N ARG A 41 11.63 -6.35 -2.36
CA ARG A 41 11.27 -7.69 -2.84
C ARG A 41 9.77 -7.95 -2.68
N ASP A 42 9.27 -8.82 -3.53
CA ASP A 42 7.90 -9.33 -3.47
C ASP A 42 7.96 -10.81 -3.13
N LEU A 43 7.12 -11.24 -2.19
CA LEU A 43 7.16 -12.57 -1.59
C LEU A 43 5.75 -13.14 -1.51
N SER A 44 5.61 -14.41 -1.87
CA SER A 44 4.43 -15.22 -1.59
C SER A 44 4.69 -16.11 -0.37
N PHE A 45 3.72 -16.18 0.54
CA PHE A 45 3.77 -16.99 1.76
C PHE A 45 2.82 -18.20 1.72
N GLY A 46 2.16 -18.43 0.58
CA GLY A 46 1.22 -19.54 0.41
C GLY A 46 -0.07 -19.36 1.22
N ALA A 47 -0.80 -20.47 1.37
CA ALA A 47 -2.02 -20.54 2.14
C ALA A 47 -1.77 -20.55 3.65
N GLN A 48 -2.83 -20.26 4.41
CA GLN A 48 -2.81 -20.05 5.86
C GLN A 48 -2.28 -21.24 6.68
N ASP A 49 -2.50 -22.47 6.22
CA ASP A 49 -2.07 -23.71 6.89
C ASP A 49 -0.53 -23.80 7.06
N GLY A 50 0.23 -23.14 6.19
CA GLY A 50 1.69 -23.11 6.22
C GLY A 50 2.30 -22.07 7.16
N TRP A 51 1.56 -21.04 7.60
CA TRP A 51 2.16 -19.83 8.17
C TRP A 51 2.80 -20.01 9.56
N LEU A 52 2.33 -20.97 10.35
CA LEU A 52 2.89 -21.26 11.68
C LEU A 52 4.17 -22.11 11.61
N ASN A 53 4.46 -22.70 10.45
CA ASN A 53 5.61 -23.58 10.24
C ASN A 53 6.85 -22.84 9.73
N SER A 54 6.96 -21.55 10.07
CA SER A 54 8.01 -20.64 9.59
C SER A 54 8.16 -20.65 8.06
N PRO A 55 7.13 -20.21 7.31
CA PRO A 55 7.12 -20.31 5.85
C PRO A 55 8.30 -19.54 5.27
N LYS A 56 8.94 -20.13 4.26
CA LYS A 56 9.92 -19.40 3.46
C LYS A 56 9.18 -18.59 2.41
N GLY A 57 9.44 -17.28 2.34
CA GLY A 57 8.87 -16.44 1.28
C GLY A 57 9.36 -16.91 -0.09
N THR A 58 8.43 -17.23 -0.99
CA THR A 58 8.74 -17.56 -2.39
C THR A 58 8.84 -16.25 -3.18
N PRO A 59 9.99 -15.93 -3.80
CA PRO A 59 10.13 -14.71 -4.58
C PRO A 59 9.11 -14.65 -5.72
N VAL A 60 8.44 -13.51 -5.84
CA VAL A 60 7.55 -13.20 -6.96
C VAL A 60 8.34 -12.47 -8.05
N PRO A 61 8.12 -12.78 -9.35
CA PRO A 61 8.78 -12.08 -10.44
C PRO A 61 8.56 -10.56 -10.38
N THR A 62 9.64 -9.80 -10.58
CA THR A 62 9.63 -8.32 -10.53
C THR A 62 9.75 -7.66 -11.91
N THR A 63 9.79 -8.45 -12.97
CA THR A 63 9.87 -7.97 -14.35
C THR A 63 8.55 -7.36 -14.82
N GLY A 64 8.61 -6.28 -15.58
CA GLY A 64 7.48 -5.79 -16.39
C GLY A 64 6.56 -4.75 -15.73
N GLY A 65 7.04 -3.56 -15.37
CA GLY A 65 6.14 -2.49 -14.86
C GLY A 65 5.75 -2.62 -13.39
N ARG A 66 6.45 -3.49 -12.63
CA ARG A 66 6.40 -3.48 -11.17
C ARG A 66 6.78 -2.09 -10.64
N PRO A 67 5.99 -1.49 -9.74
CA PRO A 67 6.37 -0.22 -9.13
C PRO A 67 7.58 -0.37 -8.19
N PRO A 68 8.30 0.71 -7.89
CA PRO A 68 9.39 0.71 -6.91
C PRO A 68 8.89 0.52 -5.46
N PHE A 69 7.60 0.75 -5.18
CA PHE A 69 7.01 0.80 -3.83
C PHE A 69 7.57 1.95 -2.97
N ASP A 70 7.88 3.08 -3.60
CA ASP A 70 8.41 4.29 -2.94
C ASP A 70 7.36 5.41 -2.81
N GLY A 71 6.11 5.13 -3.18
CA GLY A 71 5.03 6.09 -3.11
C GLY A 71 4.63 6.43 -1.67
N PRO A 72 4.13 7.65 -1.42
CA PRO A 72 3.86 8.13 -0.06
C PRO A 72 2.67 7.43 0.62
N ASN A 73 1.76 6.83 -0.16
CA ASN A 73 0.58 6.14 0.35
C ASN A 73 0.22 4.91 -0.50
N THR A 74 1.15 3.95 -0.60
CA THR A 74 0.89 2.68 -1.29
C THR A 74 -0.31 1.96 -0.67
N GLN A 75 -1.30 1.66 -1.51
CA GLN A 75 -2.47 0.85 -1.18
C GLN A 75 -2.58 -0.30 -2.18
N CYS A 76 -2.99 -1.48 -1.72
CA CYS A 76 -3.20 -2.64 -2.58
C CYS A 76 -4.57 -3.26 -2.37
N PHE A 77 -5.15 -3.75 -3.46
CA PHE A 77 -6.53 -4.22 -3.50
C PHE A 77 -6.64 -5.48 -4.34
N THR A 78 -7.32 -6.49 -3.80
CA THR A 78 -7.58 -7.76 -4.48
C THR A 78 -8.88 -7.65 -5.27
N SER A 79 -8.80 -7.92 -6.57
CA SER A 79 -9.96 -8.14 -7.44
C SER A 79 -10.21 -9.64 -7.55
N GLU A 80 -11.17 -10.17 -6.77
CA GLU A 80 -11.43 -11.62 -6.64
C GLU A 80 -11.84 -12.26 -7.98
N TYR A 81 -12.73 -11.64 -8.76
CA TYR A 81 -13.17 -12.22 -10.04
C TYR A 81 -12.06 -12.34 -11.09
N PHE A 82 -11.11 -11.41 -11.07
CA PHE A 82 -10.06 -11.31 -12.10
C PHE A 82 -8.71 -11.83 -11.62
N ASN A 83 -8.61 -12.34 -10.39
CA ASN A 83 -7.37 -12.83 -9.77
C ASN A 83 -6.19 -11.89 -9.98
N THR A 84 -6.44 -10.62 -9.67
CA THR A 84 -5.53 -9.51 -9.92
C THR A 84 -5.40 -8.67 -8.67
N ILE A 85 -4.20 -8.15 -8.42
CA ILE A 85 -3.93 -7.23 -7.33
C ILE A 85 -3.55 -5.88 -7.94
N TYR A 86 -4.29 -4.85 -7.57
CA TYR A 86 -4.02 -3.48 -7.99
C TYR A 86 -3.27 -2.72 -6.93
N PHE A 87 -2.44 -1.78 -7.36
CA PHE A 87 -1.67 -0.91 -6.47
C PHE A 87 -1.87 0.54 -6.88
N LEU A 88 -2.27 1.36 -5.92
CA LEU A 88 -2.40 2.81 -6.07
C LEU A 88 -1.27 3.50 -5.33
N ASN A 89 -0.75 4.57 -5.92
CA ASN A 89 0.27 5.42 -5.34
C ASN A 89 1.49 4.63 -4.83
N ALA A 90 1.89 3.61 -5.59
CA ALA A 90 3.03 2.72 -5.31
C ALA A 90 4.33 3.20 -5.98
N ASP A 91 4.24 4.19 -6.86
CA ASP A 91 5.36 4.77 -7.61
C ASP A 91 5.29 6.30 -7.46
N ASN A 92 6.27 6.88 -6.77
CA ASN A 92 6.33 8.32 -6.56
C ASN A 92 6.59 9.10 -7.86
N ALA A 93 7.19 8.48 -8.88
CA ALA A 93 7.38 9.08 -10.20
C ALA A 93 6.11 8.97 -11.08
N GLN A 94 5.20 8.06 -10.75
CA GLN A 94 3.91 7.85 -11.44
C GLN A 94 2.74 7.82 -10.45
N PRO A 95 2.51 8.90 -9.68
CA PRO A 95 1.57 8.89 -8.55
C PRO A 95 0.10 8.68 -8.95
N THR A 96 -0.22 8.85 -10.23
CA THR A 96 -1.56 8.63 -10.78
C THR A 96 -1.74 7.27 -11.43
N ALA A 97 -0.67 6.51 -11.66
CA ALA A 97 -0.78 5.23 -12.33
C ALA A 97 -1.40 4.16 -11.41
N ILE A 98 -2.08 3.19 -12.02
CA ILE A 98 -2.59 2.00 -11.34
C ILE A 98 -1.71 0.84 -11.78
N HIS A 99 -0.90 0.31 -10.86
CA HIS A 99 -0.09 -0.86 -11.17
C HIS A 99 -0.90 -2.12 -10.98
N ILE A 100 -0.71 -3.09 -11.87
CA ILE A 100 -1.51 -4.30 -11.96
C ILE A 100 -0.58 -5.50 -11.85
N PHE A 101 -0.87 -6.40 -10.92
CA PHE A 101 -0.24 -7.71 -10.82
C PHE A 101 -1.30 -8.78 -11.12
N ASP A 102 -1.17 -9.48 -12.24
CA ASP A 102 -1.98 -10.68 -12.54
C ASP A 102 -1.41 -11.85 -11.72
N ALA A 103 -2.12 -12.28 -10.69
CA ALA A 103 -1.66 -13.37 -9.82
C ALA A 103 -1.67 -14.73 -10.51
N THR A 104 -2.41 -14.87 -11.62
CA THR A 104 -2.50 -16.12 -12.40
C THR A 104 -1.20 -16.37 -13.17
N THR A 105 -0.70 -15.35 -13.85
CA THR A 105 0.52 -15.41 -14.67
C THR A 105 1.74 -14.88 -13.93
N GLN A 106 1.55 -14.25 -12.77
CA GLN A 106 2.56 -13.54 -11.99
C GLN A 106 3.30 -12.47 -12.80
N THR A 107 2.54 -11.70 -13.57
CA THR A 107 3.07 -10.64 -14.43
C THR A 107 2.58 -9.26 -14.00
N TRP A 108 3.47 -8.29 -14.13
CA TRP A 108 3.17 -6.90 -13.86
C TRP A 108 2.77 -6.14 -15.13
N SER A 109 2.03 -5.04 -14.94
CA SER A 109 1.83 -3.99 -15.94
C SER A 109 1.39 -2.68 -15.26
N THR A 110 1.43 -1.57 -15.98
CA THR A 110 1.06 -0.25 -15.44
C THR A 110 -0.01 0.38 -16.31
N GLN A 111 -1.20 0.59 -15.73
CA GLN A 111 -2.31 1.26 -16.39
C GLN A 111 -2.20 2.77 -16.19
N ALA A 112 -2.12 3.50 -17.30
CA ALA A 112 -2.20 4.95 -17.28
C ALA A 112 -3.58 5.40 -16.78
N SER A 113 -3.63 6.50 -16.02
CA SER A 113 -4.89 7.13 -15.62
C SER A 113 -4.86 8.65 -15.77
N THR A 114 -6.05 9.24 -15.93
CA THR A 114 -6.24 10.70 -15.91
C THR A 114 -7.01 11.10 -14.66
N MET A 115 -6.53 12.14 -13.97
CA MET A 115 -7.16 12.69 -12.77
C MET A 115 -7.97 13.96 -13.13
N PRO A 116 -9.22 14.10 -12.67
CA PRO A 116 -9.96 15.35 -12.75
C PRO A 116 -9.39 16.38 -11.77
N ASP A 117 -9.77 17.64 -11.94
CA ASP A 117 -9.42 18.70 -11.00
C ASP A 117 -9.88 18.37 -9.57
N GLY A 118 -9.01 18.62 -8.60
CA GLY A 118 -9.28 18.38 -7.18
C GLY A 118 -8.86 17.01 -6.66
N LEU A 119 -8.69 16.00 -7.53
CA LEU A 119 -8.17 14.69 -7.12
C LEU A 119 -6.65 14.78 -6.89
N ASP A 120 -6.23 14.54 -5.65
CA ASP A 120 -4.84 14.60 -5.22
C ASP A 120 -4.37 13.23 -4.72
N PRO A 121 -3.43 12.57 -5.43
CA PRO A 121 -2.87 11.27 -5.04
C PRO A 121 -2.29 11.22 -3.62
N THR A 122 -1.80 12.35 -3.10
CA THR A 122 -1.18 12.41 -1.76
C THR A 122 -2.19 12.31 -0.62
N SER A 123 -3.48 12.61 -0.90
CA SER A 123 -4.58 12.51 0.07
C SER A 123 -5.60 11.43 -0.29
N LEU A 124 -5.32 10.67 -1.36
CA LEU A 124 -6.22 9.66 -1.91
C LEU A 124 -6.20 8.41 -1.03
N VAL A 125 -7.36 8.07 -0.48
CA VAL A 125 -7.63 6.77 0.15
C VAL A 125 -8.73 6.11 -0.65
N ALA A 126 -8.51 4.87 -1.09
CA ALA A 126 -9.41 4.16 -1.99
C ALA A 126 -9.99 2.91 -1.34
N ILE A 127 -11.04 2.41 -1.99
CA ILE A 127 -11.63 1.10 -1.77
C ILE A 127 -12.04 0.53 -3.13
N LEU A 128 -11.87 -0.77 -3.32
CA LEU A 128 -12.24 -1.45 -4.56
C LEU A 128 -13.54 -2.21 -4.33
N ASP A 129 -14.57 -1.88 -5.11
CA ASP A 129 -15.81 -2.63 -5.11
C ASP A 129 -15.61 -4.06 -5.62
N HIS A 130 -16.13 -5.02 -4.87
CA HIS A 130 -15.96 -6.44 -5.16
C HIS A 130 -16.68 -6.86 -6.45
N ASP A 131 -17.92 -6.39 -6.64
CA ASP A 131 -18.79 -6.87 -7.73
C ASP A 131 -18.52 -6.16 -9.06
N THR A 132 -18.16 -4.87 -9.04
CA THR A 132 -18.04 -4.05 -10.26
C THR A 132 -16.59 -3.78 -10.69
N ASN A 133 -15.61 -4.09 -9.84
CA ASN A 133 -14.20 -3.73 -10.05
C ASN A 133 -14.01 -2.22 -10.30
N VAL A 134 -14.78 -1.42 -9.57
CA VAL A 134 -14.71 0.04 -9.57
C VAL A 134 -14.03 0.50 -8.29
N PHE A 135 -13.00 1.33 -8.44
CA PHE A 135 -12.45 2.05 -7.30
C PHE A 135 -13.38 3.20 -6.94
N PHE A 136 -13.62 3.37 -5.64
CA PHE A 136 -14.07 4.62 -5.05
C PHE A 136 -12.96 5.16 -4.17
N ALA A 137 -12.72 6.46 -4.23
CA ALA A 137 -11.68 7.09 -3.43
C ALA A 137 -12.12 8.42 -2.85
N MET A 138 -11.73 8.67 -1.61
CA MET A 138 -11.80 9.99 -0.99
C MET A 138 -10.49 10.73 -1.22
N SER A 139 -10.58 11.97 -1.67
CA SER A 139 -9.44 12.88 -1.79
C SER A 139 -9.90 14.32 -1.55
N LYS A 140 -9.21 15.05 -0.68
CA LYS A 140 -9.55 16.43 -0.27
C LYS A 140 -11.05 16.65 0.00
N GLY A 141 -11.68 15.72 0.70
CA GLY A 141 -13.10 15.80 1.10
C GLY A 141 -14.13 15.51 -0.01
N ASN A 142 -13.71 15.03 -1.19
CA ASN A 142 -14.61 14.63 -2.27
C ASN A 142 -14.45 13.15 -2.62
N ILE A 143 -15.51 12.53 -3.18
CA ILE A 143 -15.47 11.16 -3.69
C ILE A 143 -15.20 11.18 -5.19
N TYR A 144 -14.32 10.29 -5.62
CA TYR A 144 -14.00 10.00 -7.00
C TYR A 144 -14.15 8.52 -7.28
N SER A 145 -14.34 8.15 -8.54
CA SER A 145 -14.39 6.75 -8.95
C SER A 145 -13.67 6.49 -10.26
N VAL A 146 -13.12 5.30 -10.44
CA VAL A 146 -12.56 4.84 -11.71
C VAL A 146 -12.88 3.36 -11.90
N GLU A 147 -13.30 3.00 -13.11
CA GLU A 147 -13.68 1.64 -13.46
C GLU A 147 -12.51 0.87 -14.07
N MET A 148 -12.20 -0.29 -13.49
CA MET A 148 -11.14 -1.16 -13.99
C MET A 148 -11.64 -2.21 -14.99
N LEU A 149 -12.95 -2.36 -15.20
CA LEU A 149 -13.52 -3.42 -16.07
C LEU A 149 -12.95 -4.79 -15.66
N GLU A 150 -12.63 -5.65 -16.62
CA GLU A 150 -12.03 -6.98 -16.38
C GLU A 150 -10.49 -6.97 -16.44
N ARG A 151 -9.86 -5.82 -16.15
CA ARG A 151 -8.42 -5.62 -16.44
C ARG A 151 -7.51 -6.46 -15.54
N LYS A 152 -6.84 -7.43 -16.18
CA LYS A 152 -5.70 -8.17 -15.62
C LYS A 152 -4.34 -7.62 -16.07
N ALA A 153 -4.34 -6.77 -17.10
CA ALA A 153 -3.18 -6.12 -17.64
C ALA A 153 -3.54 -4.72 -18.16
N ALA A 154 -2.53 -3.85 -18.28
CA ALA A 154 -2.70 -2.51 -18.81
C ALA A 154 -3.14 -2.51 -20.28
N THR A 155 -4.02 -1.57 -20.63
CA THR A 155 -4.42 -1.26 -22.00
C THR A 155 -3.78 0.04 -22.48
N PRO A 156 -3.64 0.27 -23.80
CA PRO A 156 -3.12 1.53 -24.33
C PRO A 156 -3.94 2.77 -23.92
N GLU A 157 -5.25 2.61 -23.75
CA GLU A 157 -6.15 3.66 -23.33
C GLU A 157 -6.05 3.91 -21.82
N ALA A 158 -5.90 5.17 -21.43
CA ALA A 158 -5.91 5.57 -20.03
C ALA A 158 -7.31 5.42 -19.42
N VAL A 159 -7.37 4.98 -18.16
CA VAL A 159 -8.62 5.01 -17.39
C VAL A 159 -8.84 6.39 -16.79
N ALA A 160 -10.09 6.86 -16.76
CA ALA A 160 -10.39 8.20 -16.27
C ALA A 160 -11.06 8.14 -14.91
N TRP A 161 -10.48 8.82 -13.92
CA TRP A 161 -11.18 9.12 -12.69
C TRP A 161 -12.30 10.13 -12.95
N GLY A 162 -13.47 9.87 -12.38
CA GLY A 162 -14.62 10.77 -12.40
C GLY A 162 -14.95 11.26 -11.00
N VAL A 163 -15.65 12.40 -10.93
CA VAL A 163 -16.24 12.89 -9.67
C VAL A 163 -17.51 12.10 -9.38
N SER A 164 -17.66 11.65 -8.13
CA SER A 164 -18.87 10.98 -7.64
C SER A 164 -19.69 11.93 -6.76
N ASN A 165 -20.81 11.45 -6.22
CA ASN A 165 -21.66 12.26 -5.35
C ASN A 165 -20.90 12.68 -4.08
N PRO A 166 -20.93 13.99 -3.74
CA PRO A 166 -20.13 14.52 -2.63
C PRO A 166 -20.61 13.95 -1.29
N PRO A 167 -19.75 13.92 -0.26
CA PRO A 167 -20.13 13.48 1.08
C PRO A 167 -21.36 14.17 1.64
N ASN A 168 -22.24 13.41 2.31
CA ASN A 168 -23.39 13.97 3.04
C ASN A 168 -23.05 14.48 4.45
N PHE A 169 -21.76 14.73 4.70
CA PHE A 169 -21.20 15.16 5.98
C PHE A 169 -19.99 16.06 5.75
N ASP A 170 -19.54 16.75 6.80
CA ASP A 170 -18.34 17.59 6.70
C ASP A 170 -17.07 16.72 6.58
N ALA A 171 -16.55 16.65 5.35
CA ALA A 171 -15.34 15.92 5.02
C ALA A 171 -14.09 16.82 4.91
N SER A 172 -14.17 18.10 5.30
CA SER A 172 -13.09 19.07 5.07
C SER A 172 -11.77 18.71 5.76
N ASN A 173 -11.85 18.08 6.93
CA ASN A 173 -10.70 17.61 7.71
C ASN A 173 -10.73 16.10 7.95
N TYR A 174 -11.57 15.38 7.22
CA TYR A 174 -11.77 13.96 7.41
C TYR A 174 -10.60 13.17 6.82
N LYS A 175 -10.01 12.30 7.63
CA LYS A 175 -9.02 11.31 7.19
C LYS A 175 -9.77 10.01 6.88
N PRO A 176 -9.85 9.58 5.61
CA PRO A 176 -10.78 8.52 5.25
C PRO A 176 -10.45 7.17 5.91
N VAL A 177 -11.47 6.58 6.54
CA VAL A 177 -11.48 5.20 7.04
C VAL A 177 -12.70 4.53 6.42
N MET A 178 -12.47 3.75 5.37
CA MET A 178 -13.53 3.19 4.53
C MET A 178 -13.54 1.67 4.62
N ALA A 179 -14.70 1.08 4.90
CA ALA A 179 -14.95 -0.35 4.83
C ALA A 179 -15.89 -0.68 3.68
N LEU A 180 -15.78 -1.89 3.11
CA LEU A 180 -16.71 -2.38 2.09
C LEU A 180 -17.45 -3.61 2.60
N ALA A 181 -18.77 -3.61 2.49
CA ALA A 181 -19.58 -4.80 2.61
C ALA A 181 -20.91 -4.61 1.84
N GLN A 182 -21.39 -5.66 1.15
CA GLN A 182 -22.58 -5.64 0.28
C GLN A 182 -22.63 -4.43 -0.67
N ASN A 183 -21.50 -4.12 -1.32
CA ASN A 183 -21.40 -2.99 -2.26
C ASN A 183 -21.76 -1.63 -1.64
N HIS A 184 -21.59 -1.53 -0.32
CA HIS A 184 -21.72 -0.30 0.44
C HIS A 184 -20.38 0.08 1.03
N ILE A 185 -20.03 1.35 0.90
CA ILE A 185 -18.88 1.93 1.60
C ILE A 185 -19.36 2.45 2.94
N HIS A 186 -18.79 1.90 4.00
CA HIS A 186 -19.01 2.34 5.37
C HIS A 186 -17.90 3.31 5.74
N PHE A 187 -18.26 4.56 5.99
CA PHE A 187 -17.33 5.61 6.42
C PHE A 187 -17.30 5.68 7.95
N LEU A 188 -16.15 5.32 8.53
CA LEU A 188 -15.87 5.35 9.96
C LEU A 188 -15.16 6.66 10.33
N ASP A 189 -14.96 6.92 11.63
CA ASP A 189 -14.29 8.14 12.13
C ASP A 189 -14.95 9.44 11.67
N THR A 190 -16.28 9.41 11.46
CA THR A 190 -17.04 10.58 11.01
C THR A 190 -17.59 11.38 12.19
N ASP A 191 -18.29 12.47 11.90
CA ASP A 191 -19.08 13.21 12.87
C ASP A 191 -20.17 12.36 13.57
N ALA A 192 -20.56 11.22 12.99
CA ALA A 192 -21.60 10.34 13.53
C ALA A 192 -21.26 9.68 14.88
N GLY A 193 -19.97 9.58 15.22
CA GLY A 193 -19.53 9.07 16.53
C GLY A 193 -19.08 7.61 16.55
N GLU A 194 -18.78 7.11 17.76
CA GLU A 194 -18.36 5.73 18.01
C GLU A 194 -19.44 4.72 17.59
N GLY A 195 -19.03 3.60 16.99
CA GLY A 195 -19.92 2.54 16.52
C GLY A 195 -20.86 2.91 15.37
N ASN A 196 -20.70 4.11 14.81
CA ASN A 196 -21.56 4.65 13.77
C ASN A 196 -20.80 4.79 12.46
N ALA A 197 -21.44 4.41 11.35
CA ALA A 197 -20.92 4.58 10.01
C ALA A 197 -21.90 5.35 9.13
N ARG A 198 -21.37 6.22 8.28
CA ARG A 198 -22.14 6.80 7.17
C ARG A 198 -22.03 5.90 5.95
N ILE A 199 -23.13 5.64 5.27
CA ILE A 199 -23.19 4.62 4.22
C ILE A 199 -23.32 5.27 2.84
N PHE A 200 -22.41 4.90 1.93
CA PHE A 200 -22.52 5.20 0.52
C PHE A 200 -22.80 3.93 -0.27
N VAL A 201 -23.93 3.90 -0.96
CA VAL A 201 -24.40 2.80 -1.79
C VAL A 201 -23.81 2.95 -3.19
N ILE A 202 -22.92 2.03 -3.57
CA ILE A 202 -22.12 2.11 -4.80
C ILE A 202 -23.01 2.05 -6.06
N HIS A 203 -23.97 1.13 -6.09
CA HIS A 203 -24.86 0.89 -7.25
C HIS A 203 -25.64 2.13 -7.72
N PHE A 204 -25.92 3.05 -6.80
CA PHE A 204 -26.69 4.27 -7.09
C PHE A 204 -25.87 5.55 -6.86
N ALA A 205 -24.58 5.42 -6.54
CA ALA A 205 -23.73 6.50 -6.05
C ALA A 205 -24.44 7.36 -4.98
N TYR A 206 -25.10 6.72 -4.02
CA TYR A 206 -26.09 7.37 -3.15
C TYR A 206 -25.70 7.29 -1.68
N TRP A 207 -25.86 8.39 -0.95
CA TRP A 207 -25.69 8.38 0.50
C TRP A 207 -26.98 7.99 1.20
N GLN A 208 -26.93 6.97 2.06
CA GLN A 208 -28.04 6.70 2.96
C GLN A 208 -28.25 7.90 3.90
N PRO A 209 -29.50 8.35 4.10
CA PRO A 209 -29.78 9.45 5.01
C PRO A 209 -29.48 9.07 6.47
N GLU A 210 -29.83 7.85 6.84
CA GLU A 210 -29.64 7.31 8.18
C GLU A 210 -28.20 6.81 8.38
N VAL A 211 -27.68 7.07 9.57
CA VAL A 211 -26.42 6.51 10.04
C VAL A 211 -26.63 5.06 10.44
N GLN A 212 -25.71 4.18 10.04
CA GLN A 212 -25.70 2.79 10.45
C GLN A 212 -24.96 2.62 11.78
N TYR A 213 -25.66 2.14 12.80
CA TYR A 213 -25.07 1.78 14.09
C TYR A 213 -24.70 0.30 14.14
N TYR A 214 -23.56 -0.01 14.74
CA TYR A 214 -23.10 -1.37 15.05
C TYR A 214 -23.00 -1.57 16.57
N ALA A 215 -23.90 -2.37 17.12
CA ALA A 215 -23.95 -2.66 18.54
C ALA A 215 -22.82 -3.59 19.00
N ALA A 216 -22.55 -3.66 20.30
CA ALA A 216 -21.58 -4.60 20.84
C ALA A 216 -22.06 -6.06 20.69
N GLY A 217 -21.36 -6.86 19.90
CA GLY A 217 -21.69 -8.27 19.61
C GLY A 217 -21.20 -9.27 20.66
N ASN A 218 -20.10 -8.94 21.36
CA ASN A 218 -19.54 -9.77 22.43
C ASN A 218 -19.45 -9.04 23.79
N GLY A 219 -20.18 -7.93 23.95
CA GLY A 219 -20.25 -7.16 25.20
C GLY A 219 -19.00 -6.34 25.53
N LEU A 220 -17.99 -6.30 24.65
CA LEU A 220 -16.73 -5.56 24.85
C LEU A 220 -16.72 -4.15 24.24
N GLY A 221 -17.86 -3.70 23.70
CA GLY A 221 -18.00 -2.39 23.05
C GLY A 221 -18.13 -2.47 21.53
N THR A 222 -17.86 -1.35 20.87
CA THR A 222 -17.93 -1.19 19.40
C THR A 222 -16.68 -0.46 18.90
N PHE A 223 -16.55 -0.24 17.59
CA PHE A 223 -15.39 0.45 17.03
C PHE A 223 -15.35 1.92 17.43
N PRO A 224 -14.18 2.45 17.87
CA PRO A 224 -14.04 3.82 18.29
C PRO A 224 -14.09 4.79 17.11
N LYS A 225 -14.40 6.06 17.40
CA LYS A 225 -14.18 7.18 16.48
C LYS A 225 -12.69 7.54 16.44
N LYS A 226 -11.93 6.81 15.63
CA LYS A 226 -10.49 7.02 15.41
C LYS A 226 -10.11 6.69 13.97
N HIS A 227 -9.04 7.31 13.50
CA HIS A 227 -8.38 6.88 12.27
C HIS A 227 -7.76 5.47 12.44
N GLY A 228 -7.69 4.73 11.35
CA GLY A 228 -7.23 3.35 11.34
C GLY A 228 -7.19 2.74 9.95
N GLN A 229 -6.90 1.44 9.92
CA GLN A 229 -6.88 0.62 8.72
C GLN A 229 -8.08 -0.32 8.71
N VAL A 230 -8.58 -0.64 7.51
CA VAL A 230 -9.74 -1.50 7.32
C VAL A 230 -9.46 -2.56 6.27
N ALA A 231 -9.95 -3.77 6.50
CA ALA A 231 -10.00 -4.84 5.51
C ALA A 231 -11.41 -5.45 5.45
N SER A 232 -11.94 -5.66 4.24
CA SER A 232 -13.17 -6.42 4.02
C SER A 232 -12.86 -7.92 4.04
N LEU A 233 -13.65 -8.68 4.77
CA LEU A 233 -13.48 -10.14 4.85
C LEU A 233 -14.17 -10.78 3.65
N PHE A 234 -13.36 -11.34 2.74
CA PHE A 234 -13.86 -12.14 1.62
C PHE A 234 -14.65 -13.34 2.12
N THR A 235 -15.60 -13.81 1.32
CA THR A 235 -16.47 -14.95 1.63
C THR A 235 -15.90 -16.27 1.12
N GLY A 236 -15.08 -16.21 0.06
CA GLY A 236 -14.44 -17.37 -0.58
C GLY A 236 -15.33 -18.11 -1.58
N ASP A 237 -16.56 -17.63 -1.77
CA ASP A 237 -17.54 -18.13 -2.72
C ASP A 237 -17.91 -17.06 -3.76
N THR A 238 -17.04 -16.05 -3.95
CA THR A 238 -17.26 -14.90 -4.85
C THR A 238 -18.53 -14.11 -4.55
N GLN A 239 -19.06 -14.18 -3.33
CA GLN A 239 -20.16 -13.31 -2.88
C GLN A 239 -19.61 -12.04 -2.25
N ALA A 240 -20.32 -10.93 -2.41
CA ALA A 240 -20.00 -9.66 -1.77
C ALA A 240 -19.73 -9.84 -0.26
N GLN A 241 -18.72 -9.13 0.25
CA GLN A 241 -18.31 -9.24 1.65
C GLN A 241 -19.45 -8.81 2.57
N LYS A 242 -19.57 -9.48 3.72
CA LYS A 242 -20.61 -9.19 4.73
C LYS A 242 -20.01 -8.69 6.05
N LYS A 243 -18.69 -8.76 6.16
CA LYS A 243 -17.94 -8.40 7.36
C LYS A 243 -16.74 -7.58 6.96
N TRP A 244 -16.33 -6.70 7.86
CA TRP A 244 -15.10 -5.93 7.73
C TRP A 244 -14.41 -5.83 9.09
N ALA A 245 -13.09 -5.74 9.06
CA ALA A 245 -12.24 -5.54 10.22
C ALA A 245 -11.69 -4.12 10.21
N PHE A 246 -11.69 -3.47 11.37
CA PHE A 246 -11.08 -2.17 11.61
C PHE A 246 -10.03 -2.29 12.71
N ILE A 247 -8.85 -1.70 12.47
CA ILE A 247 -7.75 -1.61 13.43
C ILE A 247 -7.36 -0.13 13.55
N PRO A 248 -7.59 0.52 14.70
CA PRO A 248 -7.13 1.89 14.91
C PRO A 248 -5.61 2.00 14.82
N ASP A 249 -5.13 3.19 14.46
CA ASP A 249 -3.71 3.53 14.33
C ASP A 249 -2.88 3.25 15.58
N ASP A 250 -3.50 3.33 16.76
CA ASP A 250 -2.85 3.10 18.05
C ASP A 250 -2.83 1.62 18.47
N LEU A 251 -3.33 0.74 17.61
CA LEU A 251 -3.44 -0.71 17.81
C LEU A 251 -4.21 -1.07 19.10
N SER A 252 -5.11 -0.21 19.57
CA SER A 252 -5.85 -0.41 20.82
C SER A 252 -6.85 -1.56 20.78
N GLY A 253 -7.21 -2.05 19.59
CA GLY A 253 -8.15 -3.15 19.40
C GLY A 253 -8.24 -3.59 17.95
N THR A 254 -8.93 -4.70 17.74
CA THR A 254 -9.38 -5.14 16.41
C THR A 254 -10.89 -5.31 16.47
N TYR A 255 -11.61 -4.70 15.52
CA TYR A 255 -13.06 -4.59 15.55
C TYR A 255 -13.62 -5.23 14.29
N ILE A 256 -14.30 -6.38 14.42
CA ILE A 256 -14.91 -7.06 13.28
C ILE A 256 -16.42 -6.82 13.32
N SER A 257 -16.92 -6.07 12.35
CA SER A 257 -18.35 -5.73 12.24
C SER A 257 -19.03 -6.61 11.20
N ASP A 258 -20.23 -7.08 11.53
CA ASP A 258 -21.11 -7.84 10.64
C ASP A 258 -22.32 -6.97 10.30
N ILE A 259 -22.56 -6.76 9.00
CA ILE A 259 -23.64 -5.91 8.51
C ILE A 259 -25.02 -6.57 8.57
N ASN A 260 -25.09 -7.91 8.65
CA ASN A 260 -26.37 -8.61 8.73
C ASN A 260 -26.94 -8.54 10.16
N SER A 261 -26.08 -8.67 11.17
CA SER A 261 -26.48 -8.54 12.57
C SER A 261 -26.36 -7.11 13.09
N ASN A 262 -25.68 -6.21 12.37
CA ASN A 262 -25.33 -4.86 12.83
C ASN A 262 -24.63 -4.88 14.18
N THR A 263 -23.63 -5.76 14.32
CA THR A 263 -22.86 -5.91 15.54
C THR A 263 -21.35 -5.90 15.28
N THR A 264 -20.59 -5.42 16.26
CA THR A 264 -19.13 -5.46 16.28
C THR A 264 -18.62 -6.44 17.34
N THR A 265 -17.73 -7.34 16.95
CA THR A 265 -16.95 -8.17 17.86
C THR A 265 -15.59 -7.54 18.09
N VAL A 266 -15.22 -7.34 19.36
CA VAL A 266 -13.93 -6.75 19.73
C VAL A 266 -12.93 -7.83 20.10
N PHE A 267 -11.71 -7.67 19.60
CA PHE A 267 -10.53 -8.48 19.86
C PHE A 267 -9.37 -7.59 20.33
N PRO A 268 -8.34 -8.15 20.97
CA PRO A 268 -7.06 -7.45 21.13
C PRO A 268 -6.52 -6.90 19.81
N GLY A 269 -5.90 -5.73 19.86
CA GLY A 269 -5.16 -5.19 18.70
C GLY A 269 -3.93 -6.03 18.37
N PRO A 270 -3.37 -5.88 17.16
CA PRO A 270 -2.13 -6.55 16.80
C PRO A 270 -0.98 -6.07 17.70
N PRO A 271 0.03 -6.92 17.95
CA PRO A 271 1.17 -6.52 18.75
C PRO A 271 1.95 -5.39 18.05
N ALA A 272 2.44 -4.45 18.85
CA ALA A 272 3.40 -3.46 18.36
C ALA A 272 4.74 -4.13 18.05
N SER A 273 5.38 -3.71 16.96
CA SER A 273 6.72 -4.19 16.62
C SER A 273 7.76 -3.70 17.63
N ALA A 274 8.67 -4.58 18.02
CA ALA A 274 9.69 -4.26 19.01
C ALA A 274 10.60 -3.13 18.49
N GLY A 275 10.80 -2.08 19.30
CA GLY A 275 11.61 -0.92 18.91
C GLY A 275 10.92 0.03 17.93
N PHE A 276 9.69 -0.25 17.52
CA PHE A 276 8.86 0.65 16.75
C PHE A 276 7.87 1.35 17.67
N ALA A 277 7.78 2.67 17.54
CA ALA A 277 6.62 3.37 18.07
C ALA A 277 5.37 2.76 17.42
N THR A 278 4.25 2.73 18.14
CA THR A 278 2.97 2.21 17.63
C THR A 278 2.57 2.91 16.31
N ASN A 279 3.09 4.12 16.07
CA ASN A 279 2.97 4.88 14.84
C ASN A 279 4.20 5.80 14.66
N PRO A 280 5.34 5.32 14.15
CA PRO A 280 6.51 6.16 13.91
C PRO A 280 6.23 7.04 12.69
N SER A 281 6.29 8.36 12.86
CA SER A 281 6.20 9.33 11.75
C SER A 281 4.88 9.32 10.96
N GLY A 282 3.80 8.76 11.49
CA GLY A 282 2.54 8.61 10.74
C GLY A 282 2.50 7.41 9.80
N LEU A 283 3.51 6.52 9.84
CA LEU A 283 3.51 5.29 9.04
C LEU A 283 2.58 4.26 9.68
N MET A 284 1.60 3.84 8.89
CA MET A 284 0.57 2.88 9.27
C MET A 284 0.99 1.48 8.85
N GLY A 285 0.60 0.46 9.62
CA GLY A 285 0.62 -0.91 9.13
C GLY A 285 -0.34 -1.08 7.94
N ARG A 286 -0.31 -2.25 7.32
CA ARG A 286 -1.24 -2.66 6.27
C ARG A 286 -2.06 -3.83 6.73
N VAL A 287 -3.33 -3.85 6.34
CA VAL A 287 -4.26 -4.92 6.68
C VAL A 287 -4.79 -5.56 5.41
N ALA A 288 -4.91 -6.88 5.43
CA ALA A 288 -5.56 -7.64 4.38
C ALA A 288 -6.35 -8.78 5.02
N ALA A 289 -7.43 -9.19 4.39
CA ALA A 289 -8.23 -10.31 4.87
C ALA A 289 -8.46 -11.33 3.76
N SER A 290 -8.67 -12.56 4.19
CA SER A 290 -9.18 -13.68 3.41
C SER A 290 -10.43 -14.23 4.11
N PRO A 291 -11.07 -15.29 3.60
CA PRO A 291 -12.21 -15.88 4.27
C PRO A 291 -11.89 -16.44 5.66
N GLY A 292 -10.65 -16.91 5.86
CA GLY A 292 -10.22 -17.57 7.08
C GLY A 292 -9.21 -16.78 7.91
N ALA A 293 -8.79 -15.58 7.48
CA ALA A 293 -7.77 -14.81 8.18
C ALA A 293 -7.90 -13.31 8.04
N LEU A 294 -7.44 -12.61 9.08
CA LEU A 294 -7.07 -11.19 9.02
C LEU A 294 -5.57 -11.09 9.25
N VAL A 295 -4.86 -10.45 8.33
CA VAL A 295 -3.41 -10.23 8.38
C VAL A 295 -3.13 -8.75 8.62
N TYR A 296 -2.20 -8.48 9.52
CA TYR A 296 -1.63 -7.17 9.78
C TYR A 296 -0.12 -7.24 9.51
N MET A 297 0.37 -6.35 8.64
CA MET A 297 1.79 -6.12 8.42
C MET A 297 2.16 -4.79 9.06
N SER A 298 3.08 -4.80 10.02
CA SER A 298 3.53 -3.58 10.68
C SER A 298 4.39 -2.71 9.75
N PRO A 299 4.60 -1.43 10.08
CA PRO A 299 5.57 -0.58 9.38
C PRO A 299 6.99 -1.16 9.37
N ALA A 300 7.33 -2.01 10.34
CA ALA A 300 8.61 -2.73 10.41
C ALA A 300 8.63 -4.01 9.56
N ASN A 301 7.62 -4.25 8.73
CA ASN A 301 7.43 -5.48 7.94
C ASN A 301 7.29 -6.76 8.78
N GLU A 302 6.87 -6.66 10.05
CA GLU A 302 6.47 -7.84 10.82
C GLU A 302 5.03 -8.20 10.47
N MET A 303 4.77 -9.46 10.13
CA MET A 303 3.43 -9.93 9.81
C MET A 303 2.83 -10.75 10.94
N HIS A 304 1.59 -10.41 11.29
CA HIS A 304 0.76 -11.10 12.26
C HIS A 304 -0.59 -11.45 11.65
N PHE A 305 -1.22 -12.52 12.09
CA PHE A 305 -2.56 -12.88 11.62
C PHE A 305 -3.45 -13.40 12.73
N ILE A 306 -4.76 -13.25 12.53
CA ILE A 306 -5.82 -13.93 13.27
C ILE A 306 -6.44 -14.98 12.35
N GLY A 307 -6.62 -16.20 12.85
CA GLY A 307 -7.50 -17.19 12.22
C GLY A 307 -8.96 -16.91 12.55
N LEU A 308 -9.81 -16.81 11.52
CA LEU A 308 -11.21 -16.42 11.64
C LEU A 308 -12.13 -17.55 11.17
N ASP A 309 -13.12 -17.88 12.00
CA ASP A 309 -14.33 -18.57 11.56
C ASP A 309 -15.42 -17.51 11.37
N GLN A 310 -15.75 -17.17 10.12
CA GLN A 310 -16.76 -16.14 9.85
C GLN A 310 -18.19 -16.55 10.23
N ASN A 311 -18.45 -17.83 10.49
CA ASN A 311 -19.71 -18.31 11.03
C ASN A 311 -19.76 -18.24 12.56
N ASN A 312 -18.60 -18.14 13.21
CA ASN A 312 -18.47 -18.05 14.66
C ASN A 312 -17.28 -17.18 15.07
N ILE A 313 -17.34 -15.90 14.71
CA ILE A 313 -16.26 -14.92 14.94
C ILE A 313 -15.85 -14.84 16.42
N VAL A 314 -16.81 -15.02 17.34
CA VAL A 314 -16.56 -14.95 18.79
C VAL A 314 -15.64 -16.09 19.27
N ALA A 315 -15.61 -17.24 18.59
CA ALA A 315 -14.71 -18.33 18.95
C ALA A 315 -13.22 -17.98 18.75
N SER A 316 -12.90 -17.00 17.89
CA SER A 316 -11.53 -16.58 17.60
C SER A 316 -10.91 -15.64 18.65
N VAL A 317 -11.61 -15.29 19.74
CA VAL A 317 -11.24 -14.17 20.65
C VAL A 317 -10.06 -14.48 21.59
N VAL A 318 -9.71 -15.75 21.84
CA VAL A 318 -8.66 -16.13 22.81
C VAL A 318 -7.26 -15.94 22.21
N ASN A 319 -6.62 -14.80 22.48
CA ASN A 319 -5.27 -14.38 22.05
C ASN A 319 -5.00 -14.57 20.53
N PRO A 320 -5.56 -13.68 19.69
CA PRO A 320 -5.81 -14.02 18.29
C PRO A 320 -4.61 -13.84 17.36
N TRP A 321 -3.62 -13.03 17.74
CA TRP A 321 -2.53 -12.65 16.82
C TRP A 321 -1.35 -13.61 16.91
N ALA A 322 -1.23 -14.49 15.92
CA ALA A 322 -0.03 -15.30 15.70
C ALA A 322 0.94 -14.59 14.75
N LYS A 323 2.24 -14.73 14.99
CA LYS A 323 3.28 -14.15 14.12
C LYS A 323 3.60 -15.08 12.96
N ILE A 324 3.66 -14.52 11.74
CA ILE A 324 4.21 -15.21 10.56
C ILE A 324 5.72 -14.98 10.58
N VAL A 325 6.49 -16.02 10.88
CA VAL A 325 7.95 -15.93 10.98
C VAL A 325 8.57 -16.41 9.68
N SER A 326 9.25 -15.53 8.95
CA SER A 326 10.10 -15.94 7.82
C SER A 326 11.49 -15.29 7.92
N PRO A 327 12.54 -15.93 7.39
CA PRO A 327 13.87 -15.32 7.32
C PRO A 327 13.87 -13.97 6.58
N GLU A 328 13.06 -13.85 5.53
CA GLU A 328 12.97 -12.63 4.72
C GLU A 328 12.32 -11.47 5.49
N LEU A 329 11.24 -11.74 6.25
CA LEU A 329 10.57 -10.74 7.08
C LEU A 329 11.44 -10.33 8.27
N VAL A 330 12.15 -11.27 8.89
CA VAL A 330 13.09 -10.99 9.97
C VAL A 330 14.25 -10.13 9.47
N ALA A 331 14.80 -10.45 8.30
CA ALA A 331 15.83 -9.64 7.67
C ALA A 331 15.31 -8.24 7.27
N ALA A 332 14.02 -8.13 6.91
CA ALA A 332 13.40 -6.85 6.62
C ALA A 332 13.24 -5.97 7.86
N ALA A 333 12.69 -6.52 8.94
CA ALA A 333 12.55 -5.81 10.21
C ALA A 333 13.90 -5.37 10.81
N ALA A 334 14.97 -6.14 10.58
CA ALA A 334 16.32 -5.81 11.08
C ALA A 334 17.06 -4.76 10.24
N ALA A 335 16.64 -4.50 9.00
CA ALA A 335 17.31 -3.55 8.10
C ALA A 335 16.87 -2.09 8.32
N ASP A 336 15.94 -1.85 9.25
CA ASP A 336 15.33 -0.55 9.45
C ASP A 336 16.22 0.42 10.28
N PRO A 337 16.36 1.71 9.93
CA PRO A 337 17.37 2.60 10.51
C PRO A 337 17.11 3.07 11.96
N VAL A 338 16.06 2.62 12.64
CA VAL A 338 15.69 3.16 13.98
C VAL A 338 16.60 2.65 15.11
N SER A 339 17.57 1.77 14.85
CA SER A 339 18.66 1.58 15.80
C SER A 339 19.64 2.77 15.72
N THR A 340 19.26 3.90 16.32
CA THR A 340 20.23 4.90 16.77
C THR A 340 21.29 4.17 17.57
N GLY A 341 22.53 4.23 17.09
CA GLY A 341 23.68 3.59 17.72
C GLY A 341 23.73 3.90 19.20
N SER A 342 23.45 2.90 20.04
CA SER A 342 23.94 2.91 21.39
C SER A 342 25.45 2.81 21.29
N ASN A 343 26.12 3.87 21.72
CA ASN A 343 27.55 3.96 21.89
C ASN A 343 28.00 2.87 22.88
N SER A 344 28.23 1.65 22.40
CA SER A 344 28.87 0.58 23.18
C SER A 344 30.32 0.47 22.73
N THR A 345 31.20 1.12 23.48
CA THR A 345 32.62 0.80 23.56
C THR A 345 32.79 -0.67 23.91
N ALA A 346 32.87 -1.53 22.90
CA ALA A 346 33.37 -2.88 23.05
C ALA A 346 34.87 -2.87 22.76
N SER A 347 35.65 -2.85 23.83
CA SER A 347 37.07 -3.20 23.81
C SER A 347 37.23 -4.62 23.29
N ALA A 348 37.62 -4.78 22.03
CA ALA A 348 38.14 -6.04 21.51
C ALA A 348 39.67 -5.98 21.54
N THR A 349 40.25 -6.43 22.66
CA THR A 349 41.63 -6.92 22.71
C THR A 349 41.69 -8.25 21.98
N GLY A 350 42.35 -8.30 20.83
CA GLY A 350 42.60 -9.53 20.09
C GLY A 350 43.71 -9.33 19.06
N SER A 351 44.91 -9.82 19.38
CA SER A 351 46.11 -9.78 18.56
C SER A 351 45.89 -10.24 17.11
N SER A 352 46.38 -9.45 16.16
CA SER A 352 46.76 -9.94 14.84
C SER A 352 48.19 -9.52 14.52
N THR A 353 49.09 -10.49 14.63
CA THR A 353 50.50 -10.46 14.21
C THR A 353 50.62 -10.59 12.67
N GLY A 354 51.46 -9.75 12.06
CA GLY A 354 52.02 -9.91 10.70
C GLY A 354 51.07 -9.51 9.56
N MET A 355 51.47 -8.85 8.47
CA MET A 355 52.76 -8.81 7.79
C MET A 355 52.93 -7.50 7.00
N VAL A 356 54.08 -6.85 7.24
CA VAL A 356 55.05 -6.24 6.31
C VAL A 356 54.56 -5.39 5.11
N SER A 357 54.98 -4.14 5.22
CA SER A 357 55.13 -3.08 4.21
C SER A 357 56.25 -3.39 3.20
N SER A 358 56.05 -3.04 1.92
CA SER A 358 57.17 -2.56 1.09
C SER A 358 56.69 -1.45 0.12
N ARG A 359 57.24 -0.26 0.38
CA ARG A 359 57.27 0.92 -0.49
C ARG A 359 58.30 0.69 -1.61
N THR A 360 58.09 1.21 -2.82
CA THR A 360 58.82 2.39 -3.35
C THR A 360 58.39 2.78 -4.79
N PRO A 361 58.65 4.04 -5.22
CA PRO A 361 58.00 4.72 -6.34
C PRO A 361 58.93 4.99 -7.54
N SER A 362 58.38 5.43 -8.69
CA SER A 362 59.11 6.30 -9.65
C SER A 362 58.17 6.99 -10.64
N ALA A 363 58.52 8.22 -11.00
CA ALA A 363 57.76 9.21 -11.76
C ALA A 363 58.27 9.40 -13.21
N THR A 364 57.66 10.39 -13.90
CA THR A 364 58.00 11.02 -15.21
C THR A 364 57.53 10.25 -16.46
N GLY A 365 57.03 10.86 -17.54
CA GLY A 365 57.04 12.25 -17.99
C GLY A 365 56.03 12.51 -19.13
N THR A 366 55.93 13.80 -19.44
CA THR A 366 55.11 14.57 -20.40
C THR A 366 55.13 14.16 -21.89
N GLY A 367 54.08 14.54 -22.64
CA GLY A 367 54.14 14.67 -24.10
C GLY A 367 52.78 14.95 -24.76
N ALA A 368 52.70 16.01 -25.57
CA ALA A 368 51.49 16.67 -26.05
C ALA A 368 50.99 16.26 -27.46
N ALA A 369 49.70 16.50 -27.68
CA ALA A 369 48.94 16.88 -28.89
C ALA A 369 49.51 16.70 -30.31
N SER A 370 48.66 16.15 -31.19
CA SER A 370 48.48 16.64 -32.56
C SER A 370 47.05 16.40 -33.06
N SER A 371 46.57 17.36 -33.84
CA SER A 371 45.24 17.52 -34.41
C SER A 371 45.18 17.07 -35.87
N SER A 372 44.00 16.67 -36.37
CA SER A 372 43.53 17.00 -37.73
C SER A 372 42.06 16.61 -37.97
N THR A 373 41.24 17.67 -38.01
CA THR A 373 40.20 18.09 -38.97
C THR A 373 39.59 17.14 -40.02
N GLY A 374 38.26 17.28 -40.20
CA GLY A 374 37.52 17.06 -41.46
C GLY A 374 36.03 16.67 -41.25
N SER A 375 35.12 17.61 -40.96
CA SER A 375 34.06 18.17 -41.86
C SER A 375 33.28 17.13 -42.69
N SER A 376 31.95 16.95 -42.55
CA SER A 376 30.87 17.82 -43.08
C SER A 376 29.51 17.20 -42.67
N THR A 377 28.59 17.91 -42.01
CA THR A 377 27.48 18.81 -42.47
C THR A 377 26.23 18.16 -43.11
N ASN A 378 25.08 18.70 -42.65
CA ASN A 378 23.70 18.68 -43.18
C ASN A 378 22.79 17.53 -42.70
N GLY A 379 21.60 17.77 -42.15
CA GLY A 379 20.85 19.01 -41.94
C GLY A 379 19.58 18.79 -41.11
N ALA A 380 19.18 19.83 -40.37
CA ALA A 380 17.90 19.96 -39.70
C ALA A 380 16.74 20.02 -40.72
N VAL A 381 15.48 19.76 -40.31
CA VAL A 381 14.42 20.78 -40.10
C VAL A 381 13.29 20.19 -39.23
N ALA A 382 12.84 20.99 -38.28
CA ALA A 382 11.66 20.85 -37.41
C ALA A 382 10.32 20.76 -38.17
N ARG A 383 9.22 20.42 -37.45
CA ARG A 383 7.94 21.14 -37.55
C ARG A 383 7.03 20.89 -36.34
N ASN A 384 6.66 22.00 -35.70
CA ASN A 384 5.60 22.15 -34.71
C ASN A 384 4.21 21.91 -35.34
N PHE A 385 3.27 21.37 -34.56
CA PHE A 385 1.87 21.78 -34.63
C PHE A 385 1.27 21.83 -33.22
N ALA A 386 0.83 23.04 -32.85
CA ALA A 386 -0.11 23.30 -31.79
C ALA A 386 -1.52 22.96 -32.27
N GLY A 387 -2.38 22.49 -31.36
CA GLY A 387 -3.79 22.23 -31.63
C GLY A 387 -4.51 21.83 -30.36
N ALA A 388 -4.91 22.82 -29.58
CA ALA A 388 -5.84 22.67 -28.47
C ALA A 388 -7.23 22.35 -29.02
N SER A 389 -7.84 21.27 -28.51
CA SER A 389 -9.27 21.03 -28.65
C SER A 389 -9.79 20.41 -27.35
N VAL A 390 -10.52 21.25 -26.62
CA VAL A 390 -11.36 20.90 -25.48
C VAL A 390 -12.46 19.97 -25.99
N VAL A 391 -12.56 18.76 -25.42
CA VAL A 391 -13.74 17.91 -25.53
C VAL A 391 -14.20 17.60 -24.13
N ALA A 392 -15.33 18.21 -23.75
CA ALA A 392 -16.08 17.83 -22.57
C ALA A 392 -16.69 16.45 -22.79
N ALA A 393 -16.29 15.46 -22.00
CA ALA A 393 -16.94 14.15 -21.98
C ALA A 393 -17.98 14.15 -20.85
N LEU A 394 -19.24 14.22 -21.26
CA LEU A 394 -20.43 14.08 -20.42
C LEU A 394 -21.15 12.82 -20.93
N VAL A 395 -20.89 11.67 -20.30
CA VAL A 395 -21.62 10.40 -20.48
C VAL A 395 -21.42 9.65 -19.15
N GLY A 396 -22.41 9.19 -18.39
CA GLY A 396 -23.75 8.75 -18.74
C GLY A 396 -23.87 7.31 -18.23
N PHE A 397 -24.25 7.15 -16.95
CA PHE A 397 -24.48 5.85 -16.31
C PHE A 397 -25.68 5.18 -16.99
N GLN A 398 -25.46 4.12 -17.77
CA GLN A 398 -26.54 3.22 -18.17
C GLN A 398 -26.66 2.12 -17.14
N ALA A 399 -27.70 2.21 -16.32
CA ALA A 399 -28.16 1.12 -15.49
C ALA A 399 -28.65 -0.03 -16.39
N TRP A 400 -28.02 -1.20 -16.26
CA TRP A 400 -28.61 -2.45 -16.72
C TRP A 400 -29.38 -3.09 -15.57
N LEU A 401 -30.69 -2.92 -15.62
CA LEU A 401 -31.67 -3.74 -14.91
C LEU A 401 -31.73 -5.10 -15.57
N MET A 402 -31.26 -6.17 -14.92
CA MET A 402 -31.83 -7.53 -15.05
C MET A 402 -31.51 -8.38 -13.81
N PHE A 403 -32.54 -8.57 -12.98
CA PHE A 403 -32.74 -9.54 -11.88
C PHE A 403 -32.02 -9.33 -10.55
#